data_AF-C4YXE1-F1
#
_entry.id   AF-C4YXE1-F1
#
_cell.length_a   1.000
_cell.length_b   1.000
_cell.length_c   1.000
_cell.angle_alpha   90.00
_cell.angle_beta   90.00
_cell.angle_gamma   90.00
#
_symmetry.space_group_name_H-M   'P 1'
#
loop_
_entity.id
_entity.type
_entity.pdbx_description
1 polymer ?
#
loop_
_entity_poly.entity_id
_entity_poly.type
_entity_poly.pdbx_seq_one_letter_code
_entity_poly.pdbx_strand_id
1 'polypeptide(L)'
;MRTSSKRLLELKKLLPNNTHNIDAYNAIKAFLPFKENRGLIFLDPPFEVKNEFQKLLEALKKIKLRVLNNTVLIWYPKIYL
;
A
#
# COMPACT_ATOMS: atom_id res chain seq x y z
N MET A 1 5.75 24.65 23.44
CA MET A 1 5.65 23.20 23.12
C MET A 1 4.43 22.98 22.21
N ARG A 2 4.64 22.81 20.90
CA ARG A 2 3.54 22.71 19.90
C ARG A 2 2.93 21.31 20.03
N THR A 3 1.69 21.20 20.52
CA THR A 3 1.02 19.92 20.80
C THR A 3 0.98 19.02 19.55
N SER A 4 1.25 17.72 19.73
CA SER A 4 1.36 16.71 18.67
C SER A 4 0.18 16.67 17.69
N SER A 5 -1.02 17.08 18.15
CA SER A 5 -2.25 17.13 17.33
C SER A 5 -2.21 18.22 16.24
N LYS A 6 -1.67 19.42 16.53
CA LYS A 6 -1.55 20.49 15.52
C LYS A 6 -0.57 20.13 14.41
N ARG A 7 0.51 19.39 14.74
CA ARG A 7 1.53 18.96 13.77
C ARG A 7 0.99 17.91 12.80
N LEU A 8 0.21 16.95 13.29
CA LEU A 8 -0.46 15.95 12.45
C LEU A 8 -1.45 16.58 11.47
N LEU A 9 -2.20 17.61 11.91
CA LEU A 9 -3.12 18.33 11.05
C LEU A 9 -2.39 19.09 9.93
N GLU A 10 -1.25 19.72 10.24
CA GLU A 10 -0.40 20.38 9.24
C GLU A 10 0.21 19.39 8.24
N LEU A 11 0.70 18.23 8.71
CA LEU A 11 1.24 17.19 7.82
C LEU A 11 0.17 16.64 6.87
N LYS A 12 -1.07 16.48 7.34
CA LYS A 12 -2.20 16.04 6.50
C LYS A 12 -2.50 17.00 5.35
N LYS A 13 -2.20 18.29 5.47
CA LYS A 13 -2.36 19.27 4.38
C LYS A 13 -1.33 19.10 3.27
N LEU A 14 -0.18 18.50 3.58
CA LEU A 14 0.88 18.22 2.61
C LEU A 14 0.66 16.89 1.89
N LEU A 15 -0.22 16.04 2.42
CA LEU A 15 -0.56 14.76 1.82
C LEU A 15 -1.53 14.97 0.65
N PRO A 16 -1.38 14.21 -0.45
CA PRO A 16 -2.35 14.21 -1.53
C PRO A 16 -3.77 13.93 -1.01
N ASN A 17 -4.79 14.49 -1.68
CA ASN A 17 -6.21 14.41 -1.28
C ASN A 17 -6.73 12.98 -1.05
N ASN A 18 -6.05 11.94 -1.57
CA ASN A 18 -6.46 10.54 -1.47
C ASN A 18 -5.52 9.70 -0.58
N THR A 19 -5.05 10.27 0.53
CA THR A 19 -4.19 9.58 1.49
C THR A 19 -5.00 9.01 2.65
N HIS A 20 -4.80 7.73 2.95
CA HIS A 20 -5.57 6.99 3.95
C HIS A 20 -4.65 6.47 5.06
N ASN A 21 -5.04 6.66 6.32
CA ASN A 21 -4.36 6.05 7.46
C ASN A 21 -4.99 4.69 7.77
N ILE A 22 -4.66 3.69 6.95
CA ILE A 22 -5.16 2.32 7.05
C ILE A 22 -4.02 1.35 6.77
N ASP A 23 -4.21 0.08 7.16
CA ASP A 23 -3.35 -1.01 6.69
C ASP A 23 -3.44 -1.11 5.15
N ALA A 24 -2.29 -1.03 4.48
CA ALA A 24 -2.22 -1.03 3.02
C ALA A 24 -2.73 -2.33 2.38
N TYR A 25 -2.64 -3.47 3.06
CA TYR A 25 -3.17 -4.73 2.55
C TYR A 25 -4.70 -4.78 2.58
N ASN A 26 -5.33 -4.05 3.51
CA ASN A 26 -6.78 -3.86 3.51
C ASN A 26 -7.22 -2.93 2.36
N ALA A 27 -6.38 -1.97 1.99
CA ALA A 27 -6.62 -1.04 0.89
C ALA A 27 -6.84 -1.78 -0.45
N ILE A 28 -6.18 -2.91 -0.68
CA ILE A 28 -6.32 -3.73 -1.89
C ILE A 28 -7.77 -4.15 -2.12
N LYS A 29 -8.49 -4.57 -1.07
CA LYS A 29 -9.90 -4.96 -1.20
C LYS A 29 -10.82 -3.75 -1.34
N ALA A 30 -10.46 -2.63 -0.71
CA ALA A 30 -11.29 -1.43 -0.69
C ALA A 30 -11.21 -0.61 -1.98
N PHE A 31 -10.04 -0.55 -2.62
CA PHE A 31 -9.78 0.36 -3.75
C PHE A 31 -9.60 -0.33 -5.11
N LEU A 32 -9.50 -1.67 -5.15
CA LEU A 32 -9.48 -2.40 -6.42
C LEU A 32 -10.82 -3.06 -6.71
N PRO A 33 -11.29 -3.06 -7.97
CA PRO A 33 -10.59 -2.53 -9.16
C PRO A 33 -10.62 -0.99 -9.25
N PHE A 34 -9.66 -0.40 -9.97
CA PHE A 34 -9.70 1.03 -10.30
C PHE A 34 -10.86 1.33 -11.25
N LYS A 35 -11.53 2.47 -11.07
CA LYS A 35 -12.65 2.89 -11.91
C LYS A 35 -12.25 3.02 -13.39
N GLU A 36 -11.03 3.48 -13.64
CA GLU A 36 -10.47 3.72 -14.98
C GLU A 36 -9.95 2.43 -15.65
N ASN A 37 -9.95 1.28 -14.94
CA ASN A 37 -9.37 0.01 -15.36
C ASN A 37 -7.91 0.09 -15.84
N ARG A 38 -7.20 1.14 -15.41
CA ARG A 38 -5.79 1.40 -15.69
C ARG A 38 -5.17 2.08 -14.48
N GLY A 39 -3.99 1.65 -14.10
CA GLY A 39 -3.33 2.12 -12.88
C GLY A 39 -2.17 1.23 -12.47
N LEU A 40 -1.24 1.81 -11.72
CA LEU A 40 -0.10 1.15 -11.11
C LEU A 40 -0.42 0.83 -9.65
N ILE A 41 -0.17 -0.41 -9.24
CA ILE A 41 -0.17 -0.80 -7.83
C ILE A 41 1.29 -0.90 -7.41
N PHE A 42 1.75 0.01 -6.57
CA PHE A 42 3.10 -0.03 -5.99
C PHE A 42 3.03 -0.52 -4.54
N LEU A 43 3.75 -1.61 -4.25
CA LEU A 43 3.86 -2.18 -2.91
C LEU A 43 5.31 -2.09 -2.44
N ASP A 44 5.51 -1.44 -1.30
CA ASP A 44 6.80 -1.27 -0.65
C ASP A 44 6.71 -1.67 0.84
N PRO A 45 6.65 -2.98 1.14
CA PRO A 45 6.66 -3.47 2.53
C PRO A 45 8.04 -3.25 3.18
N PRO A 46 8.12 -3.04 4.51
CA PRO A 46 9.40 -2.86 5.19
C PRO A 46 10.22 -4.16 5.36
N PHE A 47 9.60 -5.34 5.40
CA PHE A 47 10.26 -6.66 5.60
C PHE A 47 11.05 -6.79 6.93
N GLU A 48 10.58 -6.14 7.99
CA GLU A 48 11.12 -6.21 9.36
C GLU A 48 10.62 -7.44 10.15
N VAL A 49 9.49 -8.04 9.74
CA VAL A 49 8.90 -9.19 10.44
C VAL A 49 8.76 -10.42 9.55
N LYS A 50 8.88 -11.61 10.15
CA LYS A 50 8.98 -12.90 9.43
C LYS A 50 7.84 -13.18 8.44
N ASN A 51 6.63 -12.68 8.70
CA ASN A 51 5.45 -13.00 7.89
C ASN A 51 5.14 -12.00 6.76
N GLU A 52 6.00 -11.01 6.50
CA GLU A 52 5.73 -10.00 5.47
C GLU A 52 5.75 -10.54 4.04
N PHE A 53 6.68 -11.44 3.72
CA PHE A 53 6.68 -12.12 2.42
C PHE A 53 5.38 -12.88 2.16
N GLN A 54 4.82 -13.52 3.20
CA GLN A 54 3.56 -14.23 3.08
C GLN A 54 2.37 -13.27 2.92
N LYS A 55 2.34 -12.16 3.67
CA LYS A 55 1.32 -11.11 3.50
C LYS A 55 1.35 -10.52 2.09
N LEU A 56 2.54 -10.25 1.57
CA LEU A 56 2.74 -9.78 0.20
C LEU A 56 2.22 -10.82 -0.82
N LEU A 57 2.55 -12.10 -0.67
CA LEU A 57 2.07 -13.13 -1.58
C LEU A 57 0.52 -13.22 -1.60
N GLU A 58 -0.12 -13.16 -0.42
CA GLU A 58 -1.58 -13.17 -0.33
C GLU A 58 -2.21 -11.91 -0.92
N ALA A 59 -1.54 -10.77 -0.80
CA ALA A 59 -1.93 -9.52 -1.44
C ALA A 59 -1.91 -9.63 -2.96
N LEU A 60 -0.86 -10.21 -3.54
CA LEU A 60 -0.73 -10.40 -4.99
C LEU A 60 -1.82 -11.33 -5.55
N LYS A 61 -2.15 -12.41 -4.84
CA LYS A 61 -3.28 -13.28 -5.22
C LYS A 61 -4.60 -12.49 -5.27
N LYS A 62 -4.85 -11.66 -4.26
CA LYS A 62 -6.05 -10.81 -4.18
C LYS A 62 -6.09 -9.74 -5.28
N ILE A 63 -4.94 -9.18 -5.65
CA ILE A 63 -4.81 -8.22 -6.76
C ILE A 63 -5.12 -8.92 -8.08
N LYS A 64 -4.45 -10.04 -8.39
CA LYS A 64 -4.61 -10.79 -9.64
C LYS A 64 -6.08 -11.19 -9.91
N LEU A 65 -6.86 -11.48 -8.88
CA LEU A 65 -8.28 -11.82 -9.01
C LEU A 65 -9.20 -10.61 -9.26
N ARG A 66 -8.75 -9.39 -8.96
CA ARG A 66 -9.55 -8.15 -9.05
C ARG A 66 -9.23 -7.31 -10.28
N VAL A 67 -7.98 -7.37 -10.76
CA VAL A 67 -7.50 -6.55 -11.86
C VAL A 67 -6.90 -7.42 -12.96
N LEU A 68 -7.27 -7.14 -14.21
CA LEU A 68 -6.81 -7.90 -15.38
C LEU A 68 -5.65 -7.23 -16.12
N ASN A 69 -5.68 -5.90 -16.26
CA ASN A 69 -4.76 -5.14 -17.13
C ASN A 69 -3.89 -4.12 -16.36
N ASN A 70 -3.73 -4.31 -15.05
CA ASN A 70 -2.98 -3.38 -14.21
C ASN A 70 -1.55 -3.85 -13.98
N THR A 71 -0.62 -2.89 -13.93
CA THR A 71 0.76 -3.16 -13.57
C THR A 71 0.91 -3.21 -12.05
N VAL A 72 1.61 -4.23 -11.57
CA VAL A 72 2.01 -4.35 -10.16
C VAL A 72 3.52 -4.19 -10.09
N LEU A 73 4.00 -3.18 -9.36
CA LEU A 73 5.40 -2.95 -9.05
C LEU A 73 5.61 -3.25 -7.57
N ILE A 74 6.64 -4.03 -7.27
CA ILE A 74 6.93 -4.50 -5.92
C ILE A 74 8.39 -4.18 -5.62
N TRP A 75 8.63 -3.53 -4.50
CA TRP A 75 9.95 -3.47 -3.91
C TRP A 75 10.15 -4.67 -2.97
N TYR A 76 11.31 -5.31 -3.04
CA TYR A 76 11.71 -6.35 -2.09
C TYR A 76 13.23 -6.36 -1.87
N PRO A 77 13.71 -6.62 -0.65
CA PRO A 77 15.13 -6.65 -0.35
C PRO A 77 15.75 -7.99 -0.75
N LYS A 78 17.02 -7.94 -1.19
CA LYS A 78 17.85 -9.14 -1.33
C LYS A 78 18.44 -9.49 0.03
N ILE A 79 17.74 -10.32 0.79
CA ILE A 79 18.25 -10.88 2.04
C ILE A 79 18.99 -12.16 1.65
N TYR A 80 20.31 -12.15 1.72
CA TYR A 80 21.08 -13.38 1.62
C TYR A 80 20.83 -14.19 2.90
N LEU A 81 20.35 -15.43 2.73
CA LEU A 81 20.27 -16.45 3.79
C LEU A 81 21.66 -16.98 4.12
#